data_AF-A0A8C4SYX3-F1
#
_entry.id   AF-A0A8C4SYX3-F1
#
_cell.length_a   1.000
_cell.length_b   1.000
_cell.length_c   1.000
_cell.angle_alpha   90.00
_cell.angle_beta   90.00
_cell.angle_gamma   90.00
#
_symmetry.space_group_name_H-M   'P 1'
#
loop_
_entity.id
_entity.type
_entity.pdbx_description
1 polymer ?
#
loop_
_entity_poly.entity_id
_entity_poly.type
_entity_poly.pdbx_seq_one_letter_code
_entity_poly.pdbx_strand_id
1 'polypeptide(L)'
;MGFLVHLIISIFIIFKNIKIGGLIRDGHFQFYINVCQCHQMTNFQLLILCYKSYPLYIGVGIDSGNSKSWDENGKSIQLIKQRGKVKALDEEIHKQQDLDLDVEFDIHLGIAHTRWATHGDFSFFSTEFIVIHNGIITNYKDLRKFLESKGYEFESETDTETIAKLVKYMYDNRESDDISFATLVERVIQQLEGAFALVFKSIHFPGEAVGTRRGGPLLIGVRSDHKLSTDHIPVLYRSGKDKKGCCNLPRVDSTTCLFPVDEKAVEYYFASDASAVIEHTNRVIFLEDDDVAAVTDGRLSIHRIKRTAGDFPARAIQTLQMELQQIMKGNYSSFMQKEIFEQPESVVNTMRGRVNFDNNTVNLGGLKDHIKEIQRCRRLILIACGTSYHAGVATRQVLEELTELPVMVELASDFLDRNTPVFRDDVCFFISQSG
;
A
#
# COMPACT_ATOMS: atom_id res chain seq x y z
N MET A 1 16.18 23.96 -3.58
CA MET A 1 16.32 22.49 -3.74
C MET A 1 15.03 21.90 -3.23
N GLY A 2 13.98 21.97 -4.05
CA GLY A 2 12.61 21.62 -3.65
C GLY A 2 12.43 20.11 -3.62
N PHE A 3 11.98 19.57 -2.49
CA PHE A 3 11.60 18.17 -2.36
C PHE A 3 10.32 17.95 -3.16
N LEU A 4 10.48 17.42 -4.36
CA LEU A 4 9.40 16.85 -5.15
C LEU A 4 8.94 15.58 -4.42
N VAL A 5 7.84 15.66 -3.67
CA VAL A 5 7.18 14.48 -3.08
C VAL A 5 6.55 13.72 -4.25
N HIS A 6 7.36 12.95 -4.96
CA HIS A 6 6.88 11.95 -5.88
C HIS A 6 6.38 10.77 -5.06
N LEU A 7 5.09 10.44 -5.23
CA LEU A 7 4.42 9.28 -4.64
C LEU A 7 5.27 8.03 -4.96
N ILE A 8 5.98 7.52 -3.96
CA ILE A 8 6.71 6.25 -4.03
C ILE A 8 5.64 5.17 -3.87
N ILE A 9 5.40 4.37 -4.90
CA ILE A 9 4.35 3.33 -4.91
C ILE A 9 5.03 2.01 -5.25
N SER A 10 5.00 1.06 -4.32
CA SER A 10 5.02 -0.40 -4.53
C SER A 10 5.05 -1.11 -3.18
N ILE A 11 4.01 -1.85 -2.84
CA ILE A 11 4.06 -2.84 -1.76
C ILE A 11 3.28 -4.03 -2.28
N PHE A 12 3.77 -5.25 -2.06
CA PHE A 12 3.04 -6.47 -2.37
C PHE A 12 3.13 -7.42 -1.20
N ILE A 13 2.02 -8.10 -0.90
CA ILE A 13 1.96 -9.30 -0.07
C ILE A 13 1.11 -10.32 -0.81
N ILE A 14 1.63 -11.53 -1.01
CA ILE A 14 0.83 -12.69 -1.38
C ILE A 14 0.67 -13.57 -0.13
N PHE A 15 -0.57 -13.68 0.35
CA PHE A 15 -1.03 -14.84 1.11
C PHE A 15 -1.72 -15.79 0.14
N LYS A 16 -1.28 -17.05 0.06
CA LYS A 16 -2.00 -18.09 -0.66
C LYS A 16 -2.47 -19.16 0.30
N ASN A 17 -3.78 -19.24 0.53
CA ASN A 17 -4.46 -20.50 0.85
C ASN A 17 -5.30 -20.87 -0.40
N ILE A 18 -5.22 -22.12 -0.85
CA ILE A 18 -5.37 -22.54 -2.26
C ILE A 18 -6.71 -23.21 -2.58
N LYS A 19 -7.22 -23.02 -3.82
CA LYS A 19 -7.67 -24.12 -4.73
C LYS A 19 -7.88 -23.64 -6.19
N ILE A 20 -7.44 -24.39 -7.23
CA ILE A 20 -8.17 -24.80 -8.47
C ILE A 20 -7.41 -25.93 -9.24
N GLY A 21 -8.09 -27.05 -9.58
CA GLY A 21 -7.81 -27.91 -10.77
C GLY A 21 -7.31 -29.35 -10.53
N GLY A 22 -8.15 -30.37 -10.76
CA GLY A 22 -7.92 -31.77 -10.35
C GLY A 22 -7.03 -32.67 -11.21
N LEU A 23 -6.32 -33.59 -10.55
CA LEU A 23 -6.02 -34.93 -11.07
C LEU A 23 -6.11 -35.96 -9.93
N ILE A 24 -6.89 -37.01 -10.13
CA ILE A 24 -7.21 -38.04 -9.13
C ILE A 24 -6.07 -39.07 -9.08
N ARG A 25 -5.41 -39.21 -7.93
CA ARG A 25 -4.75 -40.47 -7.52
C ARG A 25 -5.01 -40.74 -6.04
N ASP A 26 -5.49 -41.94 -5.76
CA ASP A 26 -5.48 -42.61 -4.45
C ASP A 26 -6.27 -41.97 -3.29
N GLY A 27 -7.50 -41.52 -3.54
CA GLY A 27 -8.55 -41.44 -2.51
C GLY A 27 -8.35 -40.43 -1.36
N HIS A 28 -7.23 -39.70 -1.34
CA HIS A 28 -6.96 -38.59 -0.43
C HIS A 28 -6.76 -37.32 -1.27
N PHE A 29 -7.60 -36.31 -1.03
CA PHE A 29 -7.48 -35.00 -1.68
C PHE A 29 -6.28 -34.25 -1.11
N GLN A 30 -5.23 -34.08 -1.90
CA GLN A 30 -4.10 -33.22 -1.57
C GLN A 30 -3.82 -32.32 -2.78
N PHE A 31 -3.96 -31.02 -2.58
CA PHE A 31 -3.77 -29.98 -3.60
C PHE A 31 -2.73 -29.01 -3.11
N TYR A 32 -1.96 -28.47 -4.05
CA TYR A 32 -0.73 -27.79 -3.73
C TYR A 32 -0.44 -26.66 -4.74
N ILE A 33 0.31 -25.62 -4.33
CA ILE A 33 0.75 -24.54 -5.23
C ILE A 33 2.21 -24.24 -5.07
N ASN A 34 2.79 -24.11 -6.25
CA ASN A 34 4.20 -23.98 -6.44
C ASN A 34 4.76 -22.55 -6.32
N VAL A 35 6.01 -22.42 -5.89
CA VAL A 35 6.77 -21.14 -5.87
C VAL A 35 6.71 -20.44 -7.23
N CYS A 36 6.73 -21.20 -8.33
CA CYS A 36 6.56 -20.67 -9.68
C CYS A 36 5.28 -19.83 -9.87
N GLN A 37 4.14 -20.25 -9.29
CA GLN A 37 2.89 -19.48 -9.40
C GLN A 37 2.89 -18.22 -8.53
N CYS A 38 3.51 -18.27 -7.34
CA CYS A 38 3.69 -17.08 -6.49
C CYS A 38 4.58 -16.05 -7.19
N HIS A 39 5.64 -16.53 -7.87
CA HIS A 39 6.53 -15.71 -8.67
C HIS A 39 5.82 -15.05 -9.86
N GLN A 40 5.07 -15.82 -10.66
CA GLN A 40 4.34 -15.30 -11.82
C GLN A 40 3.32 -14.21 -11.44
N MET A 41 2.60 -14.40 -10.34
CA MET A 41 1.69 -13.35 -9.81
C MET A 41 2.46 -12.10 -9.38
N THR A 42 3.58 -12.28 -8.66
CA THR A 42 4.42 -11.16 -8.20
C THR A 42 4.97 -10.36 -9.39
N ASN A 43 5.50 -11.02 -10.41
CA ASN A 43 6.03 -10.38 -11.61
C ASN A 43 4.98 -9.59 -12.39
N PHE A 44 3.79 -10.17 -12.59
CA PHE A 44 2.74 -9.51 -13.34
C PHE A 44 2.26 -8.24 -12.64
N GLN A 45 2.08 -8.32 -11.32
CA GLN A 45 1.72 -7.18 -10.49
C GLN A 45 2.80 -6.08 -10.49
N LEU A 46 4.08 -6.46 -10.40
CA LEU A 46 5.22 -5.54 -10.54
C LEU A 46 5.21 -4.85 -11.91
N LEU A 47 4.83 -5.56 -12.97
CA LEU A 47 4.74 -5.02 -14.33
C LEU A 47 3.65 -3.93 -14.45
N ILE A 48 2.51 -4.10 -13.76
CA ILE A 48 1.43 -3.10 -13.71
C ILE A 48 1.92 -1.81 -13.02
N LEU A 49 2.62 -1.92 -11.89
CA LEU A 49 3.10 -0.73 -11.16
C LEU A 49 4.23 0.01 -11.89
N CYS A 50 5.01 -0.67 -12.74
CA CYS A 50 6.00 -0.01 -13.60
C CYS A 50 5.41 1.01 -14.57
N TYR A 51 4.08 1.06 -14.77
CA TYR A 51 3.42 2.14 -15.50
C TYR A 51 3.68 3.52 -14.84
N LYS A 52 3.76 3.59 -13.50
CA LYS A 52 3.91 4.86 -12.77
C LYS A 52 5.35 5.33 -12.61
N SER A 53 6.33 4.45 -12.80
CA SER A 53 7.75 4.79 -12.59
C SER A 53 8.67 3.72 -13.18
N TYR A 54 9.82 4.14 -13.74
CA TYR A 54 10.92 3.24 -14.07
C TYR A 54 11.73 2.98 -12.79
N PRO A 55 11.55 1.83 -12.11
CA PRO A 55 12.24 1.60 -10.86
C PRO A 55 13.74 1.49 -11.10
N LEU A 56 14.52 2.04 -10.17
CA LEU A 56 15.96 1.84 -10.17
C LEU A 56 16.28 0.41 -9.71
N TYR A 57 15.49 -0.11 -8.76
CA TYR A 57 15.67 -1.44 -8.18
C TYR A 57 14.34 -2.14 -7.93
N ILE A 58 14.34 -3.47 -7.97
CA ILE A 58 13.17 -4.30 -7.70
C ILE A 58 13.63 -5.47 -6.84
N GLY A 59 12.80 -5.88 -5.88
CA GLY A 59 13.11 -6.99 -5.00
C GLY A 59 11.90 -7.79 -4.57
N VAL A 60 12.14 -9.06 -4.26
CA VAL A 60 11.18 -10.00 -3.72
C VAL A 60 11.79 -10.68 -2.48
N GLY A 61 10.95 -10.88 -1.47
CA GLY A 61 11.24 -11.68 -0.29
C GLY A 61 10.24 -12.82 -0.13
N ILE A 62 10.72 -14.06 -0.19
CA ILE A 62 9.92 -15.28 -0.07
C ILE A 62 10.53 -16.22 0.96
N ASP A 63 9.76 -17.18 1.45
CA ASP A 63 10.33 -18.27 2.26
C ASP A 63 11.26 -19.11 1.37
N SER A 64 12.50 -19.33 1.84
CA SER A 64 13.46 -20.25 1.22
C SER A 64 13.43 -21.54 1.99
N GLY A 65 13.12 -22.65 1.32
CA GLY A 65 13.35 -23.98 1.86
C GLY A 65 12.89 -25.02 0.86
N ASN A 66 13.72 -26.03 0.66
CA ASN A 66 13.45 -27.15 -0.26
C ASN A 66 12.89 -28.36 0.50
N SER A 67 12.39 -28.15 1.73
CA SER A 67 11.70 -29.20 2.48
C SER A 67 10.30 -29.40 1.92
N LYS A 68 9.81 -30.63 1.97
CA LYS A 68 8.41 -30.96 1.63
C LYS A 68 7.42 -30.46 2.69
N SER A 69 7.90 -30.03 3.86
CA SER A 69 7.09 -29.46 4.93
C SER A 69 7.23 -27.94 4.96
N TRP A 70 6.11 -27.22 4.81
CA TRP A 70 6.09 -25.76 4.80
C TRP A 70 6.53 -25.13 6.15
N ASP A 71 6.27 -25.82 7.27
CA ASP A 71 6.66 -25.38 8.62
C ASP A 71 8.18 -25.22 8.79
N GLU A 72 8.96 -26.00 8.03
CA GLU A 72 10.43 -25.92 8.03
C GLU A 72 10.92 -24.81 7.11
N ASN A 73 10.22 -24.57 5.99
CA ASN A 73 10.58 -23.56 5.01
C ASN A 73 10.32 -22.13 5.51
N GLY A 74 9.32 -21.93 6.37
CA GLY A 74 8.99 -20.62 6.97
C GLY A 74 10.08 -20.05 7.91
N LYS A 75 11.13 -20.83 8.20
CA LYS A 75 12.24 -20.41 9.09
C LYS A 75 13.40 -19.73 8.37
N SER A 76 13.36 -19.66 7.05
CA SER A 76 14.38 -18.97 6.26
C SER A 76 13.75 -18.14 5.16
N ILE A 77 14.28 -16.93 4.94
CA ILE A 77 13.77 -15.99 3.95
C ILE A 77 14.83 -15.81 2.86
N GLN A 78 14.44 -16.02 1.60
CA GLN A 78 15.23 -15.61 0.44
C GLN A 78 14.90 -14.19 0.05
N LEU A 79 15.93 -13.39 -0.20
CA LEU A 79 15.80 -12.08 -0.82
C LEU A 79 16.46 -12.11 -2.20
N ILE A 80 15.65 -11.92 -3.25
CA ILE A 80 16.13 -11.80 -4.62
C ILE A 80 15.85 -10.38 -5.07
N LYS A 81 16.91 -9.66 -5.42
CA LYS A 81 16.83 -8.23 -5.73
C LYS A 81 17.67 -7.94 -6.96
N GLN A 82 17.14 -7.12 -7.87
CA GLN A 82 17.78 -6.82 -9.15
C GLN A 82 17.62 -5.35 -9.54
N ARG A 83 18.68 -4.78 -10.12
CA ARG A 83 18.65 -3.42 -10.69
C ARG A 83 17.96 -3.43 -12.05
N GLY A 84 17.13 -2.43 -12.30
CA GLY A 84 16.48 -2.23 -13.60
C GLY A 84 15.02 -2.70 -13.64
N LYS A 85 14.59 -3.21 -14.80
CA LYS A 85 13.17 -3.54 -15.08
C LYS A 85 12.76 -4.86 -14.45
N VAL A 86 11.45 -5.06 -14.24
CA VAL A 86 10.84 -6.29 -13.68
C VAL A 86 11.31 -7.54 -14.42
N LYS A 87 11.44 -7.46 -15.75
CA LYS A 87 11.95 -8.56 -16.57
C LYS A 87 13.34 -9.03 -16.15
N ALA A 88 14.22 -8.13 -15.73
CA ALA A 88 15.56 -8.51 -15.25
C ALA A 88 15.47 -9.28 -13.93
N LEU A 89 14.54 -8.91 -13.05
CA LEU A 89 14.29 -9.65 -11.80
C LEU A 89 13.68 -11.03 -12.09
N ASP A 90 12.75 -11.11 -13.03
CA ASP A 90 12.17 -12.37 -13.47
C ASP A 90 13.22 -13.35 -14.00
N GLU A 91 14.12 -12.86 -14.87
CA GLU A 91 15.26 -13.63 -15.36
C GLU A 91 16.21 -14.03 -14.23
N GLU A 92 16.38 -13.19 -13.21
CA GLU A 92 17.27 -13.49 -12.07
C GLU A 92 16.69 -14.56 -11.14
N ILE A 93 15.38 -14.56 -10.93
CA ILE A 93 14.70 -15.57 -10.12
C ILE A 93 14.81 -16.95 -10.78
N HIS A 94 14.64 -17.04 -12.10
CA HIS A 94 14.80 -18.30 -12.84
C HIS A 94 16.26 -18.79 -12.95
N LYS A 95 17.26 -17.96 -12.63
CA LYS A 95 18.67 -18.37 -12.58
C LYS A 95 19.09 -18.97 -11.24
N GLN A 96 18.28 -18.79 -10.18
CA GLN A 96 18.60 -19.32 -8.86
C GLN A 96 18.56 -20.85 -8.90
N GLN A 97 19.73 -21.48 -8.79
CA GLN A 97 19.83 -22.95 -8.79
C GLN A 97 19.39 -23.57 -7.45
N ASP A 98 19.49 -22.79 -6.37
CA ASP A 98 19.18 -23.24 -5.01
C ASP A 98 17.70 -23.12 -4.64
N LEU A 99 16.91 -22.40 -5.46
CA LEU A 99 15.47 -22.22 -5.26
C LEU A 99 14.73 -23.31 -6.03
N ASP A 100 14.16 -24.26 -5.30
CA ASP A 100 13.24 -25.23 -5.90
C ASP A 100 11.90 -24.53 -6.15
N LEU A 101 11.72 -24.11 -7.41
CA LEU A 101 10.48 -23.50 -7.87
C LEU A 101 9.31 -24.49 -7.90
N ASP A 102 9.58 -25.78 -7.58
CA ASP A 102 8.62 -26.87 -7.51
C ASP A 102 8.03 -27.18 -6.11
N VAL A 103 8.49 -26.47 -5.07
CA VAL A 103 7.98 -26.59 -3.69
C VAL A 103 6.61 -25.94 -3.52
N GLU A 104 5.75 -26.65 -2.79
CA GLU A 104 4.39 -26.21 -2.59
C GLU A 104 4.09 -25.78 -1.15
N PHE A 105 3.35 -24.67 -1.01
CA PHE A 105 3.08 -24.04 0.28
C PHE A 105 1.59 -23.93 0.56
N ASP A 106 1.13 -24.47 1.69
CA ASP A 106 -0.24 -24.29 2.18
C ASP A 106 -0.47 -22.87 2.71
N ILE A 107 0.54 -22.31 3.39
CA ILE A 107 0.58 -20.95 3.90
C ILE A 107 1.93 -20.36 3.51
N HIS A 108 1.90 -19.21 2.83
CA HIS A 108 3.09 -18.49 2.41
C HIS A 108 2.84 -16.99 2.46
N LEU A 109 3.89 -16.24 2.81
CA LEU A 109 3.92 -14.79 2.70
C LEU A 109 5.05 -14.37 1.75
N GLY A 110 4.71 -13.96 0.54
CA GLY A 110 5.67 -13.33 -0.38
C GLY A 110 5.53 -11.82 -0.34
N ILE A 111 6.63 -11.07 -0.20
CA ILE A 111 6.60 -9.60 -0.30
C ILE A 111 7.44 -9.09 -1.47
N ALA A 112 6.99 -8.05 -2.17
CA ALA A 112 7.73 -7.48 -3.29
C ALA A 112 7.66 -5.96 -3.34
N HIS A 113 8.68 -5.35 -3.94
CA HIS A 113 8.87 -3.91 -3.97
C HIS A 113 9.56 -3.45 -5.25
N THR A 114 9.07 -2.36 -5.85
CA THR A 114 9.83 -1.57 -6.83
C THR A 114 10.22 -0.26 -6.16
N ARG A 115 11.51 0.10 -6.26
CA ARG A 115 12.09 1.25 -5.58
C ARG A 115 12.53 2.31 -6.57
N TRP A 116 12.11 3.54 -6.30
CA TRP A 116 12.76 4.75 -6.78
C TRP A 116 13.74 5.22 -5.70
N ALA A 117 15.03 5.31 -6.01
CA ALA A 117 16.02 5.66 -4.98
C ALA A 117 15.98 7.16 -4.65
N THR A 118 15.65 7.48 -3.40
CA THR A 118 15.75 8.84 -2.81
C THR A 118 16.98 8.99 -1.91
N HIS A 119 17.40 7.91 -1.25
CA HIS A 119 18.59 7.85 -0.39
C HIS A 119 19.35 6.54 -0.55
N GLY A 120 20.69 6.66 -0.64
CA GLY A 120 21.63 5.57 -0.49
C GLY A 120 21.73 4.59 -1.65
N ASP A 121 22.93 4.05 -1.83
CA ASP A 121 23.15 2.90 -2.70
C ASP A 121 22.60 1.60 -2.09
N PHE A 122 22.39 0.63 -2.97
CA PHE A 122 21.66 -0.61 -2.72
C PHE A 122 22.50 -1.64 -1.95
N SER A 123 21.92 -2.29 -0.93
CA SER A 123 22.54 -3.46 -0.28
C SER A 123 21.56 -4.57 0.10
N PHE A 124 22.13 -5.77 0.25
CA PHE A 124 21.47 -7.01 0.64
C PHE A 124 21.44 -7.08 2.17
N PHE A 125 20.28 -7.43 2.75
CA PHE A 125 20.13 -7.54 4.19
C PHE A 125 19.45 -8.85 4.54
N SER A 126 20.24 -9.85 4.87
CA SER A 126 19.69 -11.06 5.50
C SER A 126 19.38 -10.71 6.95
N THR A 127 18.10 -10.52 7.25
CA THR A 127 17.65 -10.20 8.62
C THR A 127 16.45 -11.07 8.96
N GLU A 128 16.27 -11.32 10.25
CA GLU A 128 15.12 -12.05 10.80
C GLU A 128 13.78 -11.33 10.54
N PHE A 129 13.83 -10.04 10.21
CA PHE A 129 12.70 -9.18 9.89
C PHE A 129 12.97 -8.41 8.60
N ILE A 130 12.13 -8.60 7.60
CA ILE A 130 12.20 -7.83 6.35
C ILE A 130 11.02 -6.87 6.27
N VAL A 131 11.27 -5.71 5.66
CA VAL A 131 10.26 -4.66 5.48
C VAL A 131 10.38 -4.08 4.09
N ILE A 132 9.22 -3.79 3.50
CA ILE A 132 9.11 -2.98 2.28
C ILE A 132 8.45 -1.65 2.64
N HIS A 133 8.99 -0.57 2.09
CA HIS A 133 8.73 0.79 2.54
C HIS A 133 8.52 1.73 1.35
N ASN A 134 7.41 2.46 1.38
CA ASN A 134 7.14 3.58 0.51
C ASN A 134 7.01 4.86 1.32
N GLY A 135 7.87 5.83 1.04
CA GLY A 135 7.88 7.09 1.75
C GLY A 135 9.29 7.47 2.20
N ILE A 136 9.36 8.35 3.20
CA ILE A 136 10.60 8.87 3.75
C ILE A 136 10.46 8.91 5.28
N ILE A 137 11.41 8.30 5.98
CA ILE A 137 11.53 8.42 7.43
C ILE A 137 12.41 9.64 7.74
N THR A 138 11.82 10.73 8.25
CA THR A 138 12.52 12.01 8.38
C THR A 138 13.54 12.03 9.51
N ASN A 139 13.32 11.22 10.56
CA ASN A 139 14.20 11.11 11.73
C ASN A 139 15.16 9.89 11.67
N TYR A 140 15.37 9.28 10.49
CA TYR A 140 16.19 8.06 10.36
C TYR A 140 17.63 8.23 10.87
N LYS A 141 18.21 9.44 10.80
CA LYS A 141 19.58 9.70 11.28
C LYS A 141 19.70 9.53 12.80
N ASP A 142 18.68 9.95 13.54
CA ASP A 142 18.67 9.83 14.99
C ASP A 142 18.42 8.37 15.41
N LEU A 143 17.50 7.69 14.72
CA LEU A 143 17.25 6.25 14.90
C LEU A 143 18.49 5.42 14.59
N ARG A 144 19.21 5.74 13.50
CA ARG A 144 20.45 5.07 13.12
C ARG A 144 21.51 5.17 14.21
N LYS A 145 21.81 6.40 14.68
CA LYS A 145 22.77 6.61 15.77
C LYS A 145 22.38 5.86 17.04
N PHE A 146 21.09 5.86 17.37
CA PHE A 146 20.59 5.09 18.51
C PHE A 146 20.86 3.59 18.35
N LEU A 147 20.50 3.00 17.20
CA LEU A 147 20.68 1.57 16.93
C LEU A 147 22.17 1.17 16.84
N GLU A 148 23.02 2.01 16.25
CA GLU A 148 24.48 1.83 16.24
C GLU A 148 25.02 1.82 17.69
N SER A 149 24.52 2.69 18.57
CA SER A 149 24.90 2.68 20.00
C SER A 149 24.46 1.42 20.76
N LYS A 150 23.50 0.67 20.21
CA LYS A 150 23.02 -0.62 20.74
C LYS A 150 23.71 -1.83 20.10
N GLY A 151 24.66 -1.61 19.20
CA GLY A 151 25.44 -2.66 18.55
C GLY A 151 24.83 -3.20 17.25
N TYR A 152 23.85 -2.52 16.66
CA TYR A 152 23.33 -2.89 15.34
C TYR A 152 24.20 -2.27 14.24
N GLU A 153 24.74 -3.10 13.37
CA GLU A 153 25.49 -2.67 12.19
C GLU A 153 24.55 -2.40 11.02
N PHE A 154 24.85 -1.34 10.27
CA PHE A 154 24.12 -0.92 9.08
C PHE A 154 24.91 -1.22 7.82
N GLU A 155 24.27 -1.81 6.81
CA GLU A 155 24.91 -2.18 5.54
C GLU A 155 24.40 -1.31 4.37
N SER A 156 23.53 -0.32 4.59
CA SER A 156 23.05 0.64 3.59
C SER A 156 23.02 2.05 4.15
N GLU A 157 22.81 2.99 3.23
CA GLU A 157 22.50 4.38 3.52
C GLU A 157 20.99 4.67 3.43
N THR A 158 20.15 3.64 3.32
CA THR A 158 18.71 3.79 3.21
C THR A 158 18.09 4.08 4.58
N ASP A 159 17.08 4.95 4.59
CA ASP A 159 16.23 5.18 5.75
C ASP A 159 15.42 3.92 6.11
N THR A 160 14.99 3.13 5.12
CA THR A 160 14.26 1.86 5.30
C THR A 160 14.98 0.86 6.20
N GLU A 161 16.31 0.76 6.14
CA GLU A 161 17.06 -0.18 6.97
C GLU A 161 16.89 0.11 8.46
N THR A 162 16.74 1.38 8.85
CA THR A 162 16.51 1.75 10.25
C THR A 162 15.22 1.12 10.79
N ILE A 163 14.20 0.94 9.95
CA ILE A 163 12.93 0.30 10.31
C ILE A 163 13.14 -1.19 10.59
N ALA A 164 13.89 -1.90 9.74
CA ALA A 164 14.17 -3.33 9.89
C ALA A 164 15.01 -3.62 11.16
N LYS A 165 16.05 -2.81 11.41
CA LYS A 165 16.88 -2.94 12.61
C LYS A 165 16.10 -2.52 13.87
N LEU A 166 15.20 -1.53 13.77
CA LEU A 166 14.37 -1.09 14.90
C LEU A 166 13.32 -2.14 15.30
N VAL A 167 12.66 -2.81 14.36
CA VAL A 167 11.72 -3.90 14.70
C VAL A 167 12.46 -5.06 15.38
N LYS A 168 13.68 -5.39 14.93
CA LYS A 168 14.53 -6.37 15.61
C LYS A 168 14.90 -5.92 17.02
N TYR A 169 15.29 -4.66 17.21
CA TYR A 169 15.55 -4.10 18.55
C TYR A 169 14.34 -4.25 19.49
N MET A 170 13.13 -3.94 19.00
CA MET A 170 11.90 -4.12 19.80
C MET A 170 11.63 -5.59 20.15
N TYR A 171 11.98 -6.51 19.25
CA TYR A 171 11.84 -7.95 19.47
C TYR A 171 12.87 -8.49 20.48
N ASP A 172 14.14 -8.08 20.35
CA ASP A 172 15.23 -8.50 21.23
C ASP A 172 15.03 -7.95 22.67
N ASN A 173 14.33 -6.81 22.82
CA ASN A 173 14.00 -6.18 24.09
C ASN A 173 12.52 -6.33 24.50
N ARG A 174 11.83 -7.37 24.03
CA ARG A 174 10.44 -7.66 24.42
C ARG A 174 10.32 -7.98 25.91
N GLU A 175 9.18 -7.61 26.50
CA GLU A 175 8.87 -7.87 27.91
C GLU A 175 8.41 -9.31 28.17
N SER A 176 7.86 -9.95 27.13
CA SER A 176 7.30 -11.29 27.18
C SER A 176 7.52 -11.98 25.83
N ASP A 177 7.66 -13.31 25.86
CA ASP A 177 7.87 -14.14 24.67
C ASP A 177 6.62 -14.28 23.79
N ASP A 178 5.44 -13.96 24.32
CA ASP A 178 4.15 -14.00 23.60
C ASP A 178 3.78 -12.65 22.94
N ILE A 179 4.77 -11.79 22.67
CA ILE A 179 4.53 -10.51 22.01
C ILE A 179 4.03 -10.72 20.58
N SER A 180 2.83 -10.21 20.28
CA SER A 180 2.27 -10.26 18.92
C SER A 180 3.10 -9.42 17.93
N PHE A 181 3.11 -9.83 16.66
CA PHE A 181 3.80 -9.09 15.61
C PHE A 181 3.25 -7.66 15.45
N ALA A 182 1.93 -7.50 15.52
CA ALA A 182 1.26 -6.20 15.51
C ALA A 182 1.78 -5.27 16.61
N THR A 183 2.01 -5.79 17.82
CA THR A 183 2.54 -5.00 18.94
C THR A 183 3.96 -4.50 18.69
N LEU A 184 4.81 -5.30 18.07
CA LEU A 184 6.16 -4.88 17.70
C LEU A 184 6.11 -3.72 16.70
N VAL A 185 5.31 -3.87 15.66
CA VAL A 185 5.16 -2.83 14.62
C VAL A 185 4.53 -1.56 15.20
N GLU A 186 3.55 -1.67 16.10
CA GLU A 186 3.01 -0.51 16.83
C GLU A 186 4.08 0.24 17.62
N ARG A 187 5.01 -0.45 18.29
CA ARG A 187 6.13 0.18 19.01
C ARG A 187 7.10 0.87 18.03
N VAL A 188 7.33 0.26 16.86
CA VAL A 188 8.18 0.83 15.80
C VAL A 188 7.59 2.14 15.27
N ILE A 189 6.33 2.15 14.82
CA ILE A 189 5.72 3.35 14.20
C ILE A 189 5.53 4.53 15.16
N GLN A 190 5.62 4.31 16.47
CA GLN A 190 5.66 5.37 17.48
C GLN A 190 6.99 6.14 17.49
N GLN A 191 8.07 5.51 17.04
CA GLN A 191 9.40 6.13 16.94
C GLN A 191 9.67 6.71 15.55
N LEU A 192 8.88 6.33 14.53
CA LEU A 192 9.07 6.82 13.16
C LEU A 192 8.40 8.18 12.97
N GLU A 193 9.13 9.10 12.36
CA GLU A 193 8.61 10.38 11.84
C GLU A 193 8.65 10.39 10.32
N GLY A 194 7.74 11.14 9.71
CA GLY A 194 7.61 11.26 8.25
C GLY A 194 6.37 10.56 7.72
N ALA A 195 6.42 10.23 6.43
CA ALA A 195 5.35 9.55 5.73
C ALA A 195 5.84 8.18 5.25
N PHE A 196 5.08 7.14 5.51
CA PHE A 196 5.42 5.76 5.18
C PHE A 196 4.16 4.93 4.88
N ALA A 197 4.27 3.99 3.96
CA ALA A 197 3.49 2.77 3.93
C ALA A 197 4.47 1.61 4.09
N LEU A 198 4.19 0.70 5.00
CA LEU A 198 5.09 -0.37 5.44
C LEU A 198 4.37 -1.70 5.40
N VAL A 199 5.13 -2.73 5.06
CA VAL A 199 4.72 -4.12 5.19
C VAL A 199 5.89 -4.93 5.74
N PHE A 200 5.62 -5.73 6.77
CA PHE A 200 6.60 -6.53 7.49
C PHE A 200 6.37 -8.02 7.28
N LYS A 201 7.48 -8.76 7.22
CA LYS A 201 7.54 -10.23 7.27
C LYS A 201 8.68 -10.64 8.23
N SER A 202 8.52 -11.74 8.95
CA SER A 202 9.56 -12.27 9.84
C SER A 202 9.55 -13.79 9.92
N ILE A 203 10.73 -14.38 10.16
CA ILE A 203 10.85 -15.82 10.48
C ILE A 203 10.29 -16.18 11.86
N HIS A 204 10.16 -15.21 12.77
CA HIS A 204 9.59 -15.43 14.11
C HIS A 204 8.07 -15.48 14.10
N PHE A 205 7.44 -14.97 13.03
CA PHE A 205 6.00 -14.93 12.83
C PHE A 205 5.66 -15.51 11.44
N PRO A 206 5.91 -16.83 11.23
CA PRO A 206 5.76 -17.46 9.92
C PRO A 206 4.30 -17.40 9.46
N GLY A 207 4.09 -16.97 8.22
CA GLY A 207 2.73 -16.79 7.68
C GLY A 207 1.95 -15.64 8.33
N GLU A 208 2.60 -14.70 9.00
CA GLU A 208 1.97 -13.46 9.46
C GLU A 208 2.47 -12.26 8.66
N ALA A 209 1.56 -11.34 8.32
CA ALA A 209 1.92 -10.04 7.78
C ALA A 209 1.38 -8.92 8.65
N VAL A 210 2.16 -7.85 8.75
CA VAL A 210 1.70 -6.60 9.34
C VAL A 210 1.92 -5.46 8.34
N GLY A 211 0.84 -4.77 7.98
CA GLY A 211 0.84 -3.59 7.13
C GLY A 211 0.40 -2.36 7.90
N THR A 212 1.05 -1.22 7.67
CA THR A 212 0.68 0.04 8.32
C THR A 212 1.05 1.24 7.44
N ARG A 213 0.38 2.38 7.66
CA ARG A 213 0.66 3.60 6.91
C ARG A 213 0.52 4.87 7.74
N ARG A 214 1.19 5.92 7.29
CA ARG A 214 1.02 7.32 7.67
C ARG A 214 1.41 8.18 6.47
N GLY A 215 0.48 8.94 5.89
CA GLY A 215 0.75 9.82 4.74
C GLY A 215 1.01 9.12 3.38
N GLY A 216 1.12 7.79 3.31
CA GLY A 216 1.29 7.03 2.05
C GLY A 216 0.17 6.02 1.81
N PRO A 217 -0.28 5.77 0.56
CA PRO A 217 -1.38 4.85 0.29
C PRO A 217 -1.01 3.39 0.60
N LEU A 218 -1.92 2.70 1.28
CA LEU A 218 -1.87 1.26 1.52
C LEU A 218 -3.30 0.72 1.58
N LEU A 219 -3.57 -0.34 0.83
CA LEU A 219 -4.84 -1.05 0.80
C LEU A 219 -4.61 -2.57 0.86
N ILE A 220 -5.65 -3.30 1.21
CA ILE A 220 -5.64 -4.76 1.31
C ILE A 220 -6.78 -5.30 0.45
N GLY A 221 -6.44 -5.98 -0.64
CA GLY A 221 -7.37 -6.82 -1.38
C GLY A 221 -7.66 -8.12 -0.64
N VAL A 222 -8.88 -8.62 -0.74
CA VAL A 222 -9.26 -9.93 -0.19
C VAL A 222 -9.98 -10.77 -1.25
N ARG A 223 -9.58 -12.04 -1.37
CA ARG A 223 -10.27 -13.04 -2.19
C ARG A 223 -10.50 -14.31 -1.38
N SER A 224 -11.71 -14.84 -1.45
CA SER A 224 -12.05 -16.15 -0.90
C SER A 224 -13.25 -16.69 -1.68
N ASP A 225 -13.28 -17.99 -1.92
CA ASP A 225 -14.45 -18.69 -2.47
C ASP A 225 -15.57 -18.83 -1.42
N HIS A 226 -15.26 -18.54 -0.16
CA HIS A 226 -16.17 -18.66 0.97
C HIS A 226 -16.67 -17.29 1.42
N LYS A 227 -17.82 -17.31 2.10
CA LYS A 227 -18.40 -16.10 2.67
C LYS A 227 -17.46 -15.55 3.74
N LEU A 228 -17.14 -14.26 3.62
CA LEU A 228 -16.37 -13.52 4.61
C LEU A 228 -17.24 -13.20 5.84
N SER A 229 -16.62 -13.13 7.02
CA SER A 229 -17.29 -12.90 8.30
C SER A 229 -18.03 -11.56 8.39
N THR A 230 -17.49 -10.50 7.77
CA THR A 230 -18.03 -9.14 7.85
C THR A 230 -17.64 -8.32 6.62
N ASP A 231 -18.43 -7.30 6.30
CA ASP A 231 -18.08 -6.26 5.31
C ASP A 231 -17.51 -4.99 5.97
N HIS A 232 -17.44 -4.96 7.31
CA HIS A 232 -16.87 -3.86 8.09
C HIS A 232 -15.98 -4.44 9.19
N ILE A 233 -14.69 -4.12 9.16
CA ILE A 233 -13.71 -4.58 10.15
C ILE A 233 -13.62 -3.52 11.26
N PRO A 234 -13.99 -3.84 12.51
CA PRO A 234 -13.87 -2.89 13.61
C PRO A 234 -12.38 -2.57 13.89
N VAL A 235 -12.09 -1.31 14.18
CA VAL A 235 -10.76 -0.86 14.61
C VAL A 235 -10.60 -1.14 16.10
N LEU A 236 -9.57 -1.92 16.42
CA LEU A 236 -9.23 -2.31 17.78
C LEU A 236 -8.31 -1.28 18.42
N TYR A 237 -8.66 -0.84 19.63
CA TYR A 237 -7.86 0.12 20.39
C TYR A 237 -7.24 -0.55 21.62
N ARG A 238 -5.99 -0.22 21.93
CA ARG A 238 -5.38 -0.62 23.21
C ARG A 238 -6.14 0.00 24.37
N SER A 239 -6.67 -0.84 25.27
CA SER A 239 -7.18 -0.38 26.56
C SER A 239 -6.00 -0.07 27.50
N GLY A 240 -6.12 0.98 28.32
CA GLY A 240 -5.04 1.52 29.15
C GLY A 240 -4.52 0.55 30.23
N LYS A 241 -3.21 0.67 30.51
CA LYS A 241 -2.37 0.01 31.55
C LYS A 241 -3.08 -0.90 32.56
N ASP A 242 -2.80 -2.21 32.48
CA ASP A 242 -2.83 -3.07 33.66
C ASP A 242 -1.61 -2.80 34.56
N LYS A 243 -1.79 -2.96 35.88
CA LYS A 243 -0.81 -2.67 36.96
C LYS A 243 0.51 -3.48 36.91
N LYS A 244 0.81 -4.17 35.81
CA LYS A 244 2.01 -4.99 35.59
C LYS A 244 2.92 -4.56 34.44
N GLY A 245 2.66 -3.41 33.80
CA GLY A 245 3.54 -2.90 32.72
C GLY A 245 3.37 -3.62 31.37
N CYS A 246 2.84 -4.84 31.35
CA CYS A 246 2.49 -5.55 30.12
C CYS A 246 1.23 -4.94 29.47
N CYS A 247 1.34 -4.59 28.19
CA CYS A 247 0.29 -3.93 27.43
C CYS A 247 -0.29 -4.90 26.37
N ASN A 248 -1.42 -5.53 26.70
CA ASN A 248 -2.06 -6.52 25.84
C ASN A 248 -3.05 -5.84 24.87
N LEU A 249 -3.06 -6.30 23.61
CA LEU A 249 -4.10 -5.95 22.64
C LEU A 249 -5.46 -6.44 23.15
N PRO A 250 -6.58 -5.73 22.85
CA PRO A 250 -7.92 -6.27 23.08
C PRO A 250 -8.04 -7.63 22.39
N ARG A 251 -8.79 -8.55 23.00
CA ARG A 251 -8.88 -9.95 22.58
C ARG A 251 -9.35 -10.00 21.12
N VAL A 252 -8.48 -10.48 20.25
CA VAL A 252 -8.78 -10.72 18.83
C VAL A 252 -9.69 -11.95 18.78
N ASP A 253 -10.98 -11.73 18.52
CA ASP A 253 -11.99 -12.77 18.44
C ASP A 253 -12.64 -12.87 17.05
N SER A 254 -13.50 -13.86 16.85
CA SER A 254 -14.23 -14.09 15.60
C SER A 254 -15.20 -12.96 15.21
N THR A 255 -15.48 -11.99 16.07
CA THR A 255 -16.33 -10.83 15.76
C THR A 255 -15.51 -9.60 15.37
N THR A 256 -14.21 -9.61 15.65
CA THR A 256 -13.30 -8.49 15.42
C THR A 256 -12.42 -8.62 14.17
N CYS A 257 -12.40 -9.79 13.54
CA CYS A 257 -11.56 -10.07 12.38
C CYS A 257 -12.35 -10.38 11.11
N LEU A 258 -11.74 -10.09 9.97
CA LEU A 258 -12.15 -10.60 8.68
C LEU A 258 -11.52 -11.98 8.42
N PHE A 259 -12.35 -12.99 8.20
CA PHE A 259 -11.93 -14.34 7.84
C PHE A 259 -13.07 -15.09 7.12
N PRO A 260 -12.77 -16.13 6.33
CA PRO A 260 -13.78 -17.03 5.78
C PRO A 260 -14.50 -17.85 6.87
N VAL A 261 -15.84 -17.91 6.84
CA VAL A 261 -16.65 -18.49 7.93
C VAL A 261 -16.57 -20.02 8.03
N ASP A 262 -16.61 -20.71 6.88
CA ASP A 262 -16.79 -22.17 6.83
C ASP A 262 -15.48 -22.94 6.61
N GLU A 263 -14.49 -22.29 6.00
CA GLU A 263 -13.21 -22.88 5.59
C GLU A 263 -12.08 -21.91 5.86
N LYS A 264 -10.82 -22.34 5.78
CA LYS A 264 -9.66 -21.46 6.02
C LYS A 264 -9.13 -20.76 4.75
N ALA A 265 -9.66 -21.11 3.58
CA ALA A 265 -9.13 -20.63 2.30
C ALA A 265 -9.41 -19.13 2.08
N VAL A 266 -8.35 -18.32 2.13
CA VAL A 266 -8.37 -16.87 1.88
C VAL A 266 -7.02 -16.39 1.36
N GLU A 267 -7.08 -15.39 0.49
CA GLU A 267 -5.92 -14.69 -0.06
C GLU A 267 -6.04 -13.20 0.26
N TYR A 268 -4.93 -12.62 0.71
CA TYR A 268 -4.80 -11.20 1.01
C TYR A 268 -3.72 -10.58 0.12
N TYR A 269 -4.03 -9.40 -0.41
CA TYR A 269 -3.17 -8.65 -1.34
C TYR A 269 -2.90 -7.26 -0.79
N PHE A 270 -1.75 -7.06 -0.12
CA PHE A 270 -1.39 -5.72 0.32
C PHE A 270 -0.80 -4.95 -0.86
N ALA A 271 -1.30 -3.76 -1.13
CA ALA A 271 -0.83 -2.93 -2.22
C ALA A 271 -0.85 -1.45 -1.88
N SER A 272 0.05 -0.68 -2.45
CA SER A 272 0.01 0.80 -2.38
C SER A 272 -0.87 1.41 -3.48
N ASP A 273 -1.34 0.60 -4.43
CA ASP A 273 -2.22 1.02 -5.52
C ASP A 273 -3.22 -0.09 -5.89
N ALA A 274 -4.43 0.30 -6.27
CA ALA A 274 -5.51 -0.64 -6.57
C ALA A 274 -5.28 -1.43 -7.88
N SER A 275 -4.52 -0.88 -8.83
CA SER A 275 -4.23 -1.54 -10.12
C SER A 275 -3.49 -2.87 -9.94
N ALA A 276 -2.70 -2.98 -8.89
CA ALA A 276 -1.98 -4.20 -8.50
C ALA A 276 -2.91 -5.32 -7.99
N VAL A 277 -4.12 -4.99 -7.55
CA VAL A 277 -5.03 -5.91 -6.88
C VAL A 277 -6.19 -6.32 -7.78
N ILE A 278 -6.59 -5.44 -8.72
CA ILE A 278 -7.85 -5.56 -9.47
C ILE A 278 -7.97 -6.82 -10.33
N GLU A 279 -6.85 -7.38 -10.79
CA GLU A 279 -6.85 -8.67 -11.51
C GLU A 279 -7.26 -9.83 -10.60
N HIS A 280 -6.90 -9.77 -9.32
CA HIS A 280 -7.20 -10.82 -8.36
C HIS A 280 -8.55 -10.60 -7.70
N THR A 281 -8.84 -9.38 -7.26
CA THR A 281 -10.09 -9.06 -6.56
C THR A 281 -10.43 -7.57 -6.68
N ASN A 282 -11.72 -7.27 -6.77
CA ASN A 282 -12.22 -5.90 -6.67
C ASN A 282 -12.64 -5.53 -5.24
N ARG A 283 -12.54 -6.46 -4.27
CA ARG A 283 -12.86 -6.21 -2.86
C ARG A 283 -11.62 -5.76 -2.13
N VAL A 284 -11.61 -4.50 -1.68
CA VAL A 284 -10.45 -3.89 -1.03
C VAL A 284 -10.82 -3.18 0.27
N ILE A 285 -9.85 -3.09 1.16
CA ILE A 285 -9.91 -2.32 2.40
C ILE A 285 -8.85 -1.24 2.30
N PHE A 286 -9.25 0.03 2.28
CA PHE A 286 -8.32 1.15 2.35
C PHE A 286 -7.93 1.38 3.80
N LEU A 287 -6.63 1.35 4.08
CA LEU A 287 -6.11 1.72 5.40
C LEU A 287 -6.06 3.23 5.52
N GLU A 288 -6.25 3.71 6.74
CA GLU A 288 -6.04 5.10 7.14
C GLU A 288 -4.72 5.25 7.89
N ASP A 289 -4.31 6.50 8.13
CA ASP A 289 -3.10 6.79 8.89
C ASP A 289 -3.17 6.19 10.31
N ASP A 290 -2.04 5.62 10.74
CA ASP A 290 -1.86 4.90 12.01
C ASP A 290 -2.68 3.61 12.18
N ASP A 291 -3.33 3.13 11.12
CA ASP A 291 -3.85 1.75 11.11
C ASP A 291 -2.69 0.75 11.08
N VAL A 292 -2.79 -0.27 11.92
CA VAL A 292 -1.91 -1.44 11.91
C VAL A 292 -2.76 -2.66 11.59
N ALA A 293 -2.74 -3.07 10.32
CA ALA A 293 -3.44 -4.24 9.84
C ALA A 293 -2.54 -5.47 10.01
N ALA A 294 -3.04 -6.50 10.70
CA ALA A 294 -2.31 -7.73 10.95
C ALA A 294 -3.11 -8.93 10.44
N VAL A 295 -2.46 -9.78 9.64
CA VAL A 295 -2.95 -11.10 9.24
C VAL A 295 -2.25 -12.14 10.09
N THR A 296 -3.00 -12.75 11.01
CA THR A 296 -2.52 -13.82 11.90
C THR A 296 -3.50 -14.99 11.78
N ASP A 297 -3.00 -16.21 11.60
CA ASP A 297 -3.82 -17.41 11.36
C ASP A 297 -4.84 -17.26 10.20
N GLY A 298 -4.47 -16.52 9.15
CA GLY A 298 -5.37 -16.21 8.03
C GLY A 298 -6.54 -15.30 8.38
N ARG A 299 -6.48 -14.60 9.53
CA ARG A 299 -7.50 -13.63 9.97
C ARG A 299 -6.92 -12.23 9.93
N LEU A 300 -7.61 -11.33 9.24
CA LEU A 300 -7.23 -9.92 9.17
C LEU A 300 -7.89 -9.12 10.30
N SER A 301 -7.08 -8.43 11.09
CA SER A 301 -7.50 -7.51 12.15
C SER A 301 -6.84 -6.14 11.94
N ILE A 302 -7.48 -5.07 12.42
CA ILE A 302 -6.96 -3.70 12.31
C ILE A 302 -6.90 -3.08 13.70
N HIS A 303 -5.70 -2.63 14.07
CA HIS A 303 -5.40 -2.04 15.37
C HIS A 303 -5.02 -0.57 15.22
N ARG A 304 -5.27 0.23 16.26
CA ARG A 304 -4.86 1.62 16.36
C ARG A 304 -4.52 1.98 17.80
N ILE A 305 -3.43 2.72 18.00
CA ILE A 305 -2.92 3.06 19.35
C ILE A 305 -3.82 4.10 20.04
N LYS A 306 -4.27 5.12 19.31
CA LYS A 306 -5.06 6.23 19.83
C LYS A 306 -6.36 6.37 19.06
N ARG A 307 -7.42 6.75 19.78
CA ARG A 307 -8.68 7.15 19.16
C ARG A 307 -8.68 8.66 18.97
N THR A 308 -8.82 9.11 17.72
CA THR A 308 -8.97 10.53 17.40
C THR A 308 -10.46 10.84 17.23
N ALA A 309 -10.88 12.04 17.65
CA ALA A 309 -12.26 12.49 17.46
C ALA A 309 -12.54 12.65 15.96
N GLY A 310 -13.52 11.89 15.44
CA GLY A 310 -13.87 11.86 14.01
C GLY A 310 -13.45 10.59 13.28
N ASP A 311 -12.64 9.72 13.90
CA ASP A 311 -12.26 8.45 13.31
C ASP A 311 -13.48 7.52 13.17
N PHE A 312 -13.66 6.97 11.97
CA PHE A 312 -14.63 5.90 11.78
C PHE A 312 -14.16 4.66 12.56
N PRO A 313 -15.05 4.03 13.35
CA PRO A 313 -14.69 2.92 14.23
C PRO A 313 -14.46 1.60 13.48
N ALA A 314 -14.61 1.59 12.15
CA ALA A 314 -14.44 0.42 11.31
C ALA A 314 -13.92 0.80 9.93
N ARG A 315 -13.28 -0.16 9.25
CA ARG A 315 -12.91 -0.07 7.84
C ARG A 315 -13.89 -0.89 7.01
N ALA A 316 -14.53 -0.26 6.05
CA ALA A 316 -15.45 -0.92 5.13
C ALA A 316 -14.67 -1.66 4.03
N ILE A 317 -15.15 -2.85 3.68
CA ILE A 317 -14.72 -3.54 2.47
C ILE A 317 -15.46 -2.90 1.29
N GLN A 318 -14.72 -2.24 0.42
CA GLN A 318 -15.26 -1.53 -0.73
C GLN A 318 -15.08 -2.35 -2.00
N THR A 319 -16.04 -2.23 -2.91
CA THR A 319 -15.93 -2.79 -4.26
C THR A 319 -15.39 -1.72 -5.21
N LEU A 320 -14.21 -1.95 -5.77
CA LEU A 320 -13.62 -1.09 -6.78
C LEU A 320 -14.48 -1.10 -8.05
N GLN A 321 -14.76 0.09 -8.59
CA GLN A 321 -15.44 0.27 -9.88
C GLN A 321 -14.48 0.27 -11.07
N MET A 322 -13.21 -0.06 -10.84
CA MET A 322 -12.18 -0.12 -11.87
C MET A 322 -12.25 -1.46 -12.60
N GLU A 323 -12.13 -1.44 -13.92
CA GLU A 323 -12.08 -2.67 -14.73
C GLU A 323 -10.65 -2.97 -15.16
N LEU A 324 -10.29 -4.26 -15.23
CA LEU A 324 -8.95 -4.70 -15.65
C LEU A 324 -8.54 -4.13 -17.01
N GLN A 325 -9.48 -3.98 -17.95
CA GLN A 325 -9.23 -3.41 -19.28
C GLN A 325 -8.71 -1.96 -19.23
N GLN A 326 -9.10 -1.19 -18.21
CA GLN A 326 -8.66 0.20 -18.04
C GLN A 326 -7.15 0.29 -17.76
N ILE A 327 -6.57 -0.74 -17.12
CA ILE A 327 -5.14 -0.79 -16.78
C ILE A 327 -4.29 -1.59 -17.77
N MET A 328 -4.88 -2.17 -18.82
CA MET A 328 -4.16 -2.89 -19.87
C MET A 328 -3.90 -2.02 -21.10
N LYS A 329 -2.86 -2.30 -21.89
CA LYS A 329 -2.61 -1.58 -23.15
C LYS A 329 -3.64 -1.87 -24.25
N GLY A 330 -4.32 -3.01 -24.19
CA GLY A 330 -5.22 -3.45 -25.26
C GLY A 330 -4.49 -3.56 -26.60
N ASN A 331 -5.08 -2.99 -27.65
CA ASN A 331 -4.53 -3.02 -29.02
C ASN A 331 -3.45 -1.95 -29.28
N TYR A 332 -3.05 -1.19 -28.26
CA TYR A 332 -2.08 -0.09 -28.41
C TYR A 332 -0.65 -0.53 -28.08
N SER A 333 0.33 0.12 -28.73
CA SER A 333 1.75 -0.17 -28.52
C SER A 333 2.28 0.34 -27.17
N SER A 334 1.68 1.41 -26.65
CA SER A 334 2.05 2.07 -25.40
C SER A 334 0.82 2.64 -24.68
N PHE A 335 0.92 2.82 -23.36
CA PHE A 335 -0.14 3.43 -22.57
C PHE A 335 -0.38 4.90 -22.94
N MET A 336 0.68 5.66 -23.21
CA MET A 336 0.56 7.04 -23.71
C MET A 336 -0.29 7.09 -24.98
N GLN A 337 -0.07 6.18 -25.93
CA GLN A 337 -0.90 6.09 -27.13
C GLN A 337 -2.35 5.75 -26.79
N LYS A 338 -2.58 4.73 -25.95
CA LYS A 338 -3.93 4.36 -25.48
C LYS A 338 -4.66 5.56 -24.90
N GLU A 339 -4.08 6.20 -23.90
CA GLU A 339 -4.68 7.33 -23.17
C GLU A 339 -4.96 8.54 -24.08
N ILE A 340 -4.07 8.83 -25.05
CA ILE A 340 -4.31 9.88 -26.04
C ILE A 340 -5.54 9.56 -26.90
N PHE A 341 -5.66 8.31 -27.38
CA PHE A 341 -6.74 7.88 -28.26
C PHE A 341 -8.08 7.66 -27.52
N GLU A 342 -8.04 7.37 -26.22
CA GLU A 342 -9.22 7.20 -25.37
C GLU A 342 -9.77 8.53 -24.82
N GLN A 343 -9.13 9.68 -25.12
CA GLN A 343 -9.63 11.01 -24.72
C GLN A 343 -11.11 11.29 -25.07
N PRO A 344 -11.65 10.89 -26.25
CA PRO A 344 -13.06 11.09 -26.54
C PRO A 344 -13.98 10.40 -25.53
N GLU A 345 -13.62 9.18 -25.10
CA GLU A 345 -14.39 8.43 -24.11
C GLU A 345 -14.19 9.00 -22.71
N SER A 346 -12.97 9.35 -22.33
CA SER A 346 -12.68 9.90 -20.99
C SER A 346 -13.35 11.27 -20.77
N VAL A 347 -13.46 12.11 -21.81
CA VAL A 347 -14.23 13.37 -21.78
C VAL A 347 -15.73 13.08 -21.57
N VAL A 348 -16.30 12.09 -22.27
CA VAL A 348 -17.70 11.68 -22.06
C VAL A 348 -17.91 11.15 -20.65
N ASN A 349 -17.01 10.32 -20.13
CA ASN A 349 -17.05 9.80 -18.75
C ASN A 349 -16.95 10.92 -17.71
N THR A 350 -16.18 11.97 -18.01
CA THR A 350 -16.08 13.17 -17.16
C THR A 350 -17.39 13.95 -17.14
N MET A 351 -18.16 13.98 -18.22
CA MET A 351 -19.47 14.67 -18.26
C MET A 351 -20.64 13.80 -17.79
N ARG A 352 -20.48 12.47 -17.78
CA ARG A 352 -21.54 11.49 -17.47
C ARG A 352 -22.17 11.77 -16.10
N GLY A 353 -23.50 11.93 -16.10
CA GLY A 353 -24.28 12.23 -14.89
C GLY A 353 -24.08 13.63 -14.30
N ARG A 354 -23.23 14.46 -14.94
CA ARG A 354 -22.91 15.82 -14.50
C ARG A 354 -23.45 16.88 -15.46
N VAL A 355 -23.49 16.60 -16.76
CA VAL A 355 -24.04 17.49 -17.79
C VAL A 355 -25.28 16.85 -18.39
N ASN A 356 -26.40 17.57 -18.38
CA ASN A 356 -27.62 17.19 -19.07
C ASN A 356 -27.78 18.08 -20.30
N PHE A 357 -27.63 17.48 -21.48
CA PHE A 357 -27.72 18.17 -22.77
C PHE A 357 -29.16 18.43 -23.23
N ASP A 358 -30.17 17.76 -22.66
CA ASP A 358 -31.57 17.97 -23.02
C ASP A 358 -32.12 19.29 -22.45
N ASN A 359 -31.66 19.66 -21.26
CA ASN A 359 -32.08 20.88 -20.56
C ASN A 359 -30.93 21.88 -20.29
N ASN A 360 -29.73 21.61 -20.81
CA ASN A 360 -28.52 22.43 -20.64
C ASN A 360 -28.17 22.73 -19.17
N THR A 361 -28.31 21.74 -18.29
CA THR A 361 -27.95 21.89 -16.86
C THR A 361 -26.66 21.16 -16.51
N VAL A 362 -25.91 21.74 -15.57
CA VAL A 362 -24.69 21.14 -15.00
C VAL A 362 -24.89 20.97 -13.50
N ASN A 363 -24.65 19.76 -13.00
CA ASN A 363 -24.73 19.43 -11.59
C ASN A 363 -23.52 18.58 -11.15
N LEU A 364 -22.71 19.15 -10.26
CA LEU A 364 -21.56 18.47 -9.66
C LEU A 364 -21.96 17.97 -8.28
N GLY A 365 -22.40 16.70 -8.18
CA GLY A 365 -22.92 16.13 -6.94
C GLY A 365 -22.00 16.29 -5.73
N GLY A 366 -20.68 16.18 -5.92
CA GLY A 366 -19.68 16.36 -4.86
C GLY A 366 -19.57 17.80 -4.31
N LEU A 367 -20.12 18.79 -5.01
CA LEU A 367 -20.12 20.20 -4.58
C LEU A 367 -21.50 20.68 -4.11
N LYS A 368 -22.53 19.82 -4.17
CA LYS A 368 -23.93 20.21 -3.95
C LYS A 368 -24.14 20.94 -2.62
N ASP A 369 -23.52 20.44 -1.54
CA ASP A 369 -23.71 20.99 -0.19
C ASP A 369 -22.83 22.22 0.07
N HIS A 370 -21.80 22.46 -0.75
CA HIS A 370 -20.81 23.52 -0.56
C HIS A 370 -20.91 24.66 -1.59
N ILE A 371 -21.61 24.46 -2.71
CA ILE A 371 -21.63 25.43 -3.82
C ILE A 371 -22.12 26.82 -3.40
N LYS A 372 -23.10 26.89 -2.48
CA LYS A 372 -23.62 28.17 -1.96
C LYS A 372 -22.62 28.92 -1.09
N GLU A 373 -21.71 28.20 -0.43
CA GLU A 373 -20.63 28.79 0.35
C GLU A 373 -19.50 29.26 -0.56
N ILE A 374 -19.11 28.42 -1.53
CA ILE A 374 -18.12 28.76 -2.57
C ILE A 374 -18.52 30.05 -3.31
N GLN A 375 -19.80 30.23 -3.64
CA GLN A 375 -20.31 31.45 -4.29
C GLN A 375 -20.21 32.73 -3.45
N ARG A 376 -20.00 32.62 -2.13
CA ARG A 376 -19.85 33.79 -1.24
C ARG A 376 -18.39 34.20 -1.03
N CYS A 377 -17.46 33.36 -1.48
CA CYS A 377 -16.03 33.61 -1.40
C CYS A 377 -15.59 34.70 -2.38
N ARG A 378 -14.40 35.25 -2.15
CA ARG A 378 -13.93 36.44 -2.85
C ARG A 378 -12.76 36.19 -3.80
N ARG A 379 -12.18 35.01 -3.78
CA ARG A 379 -11.02 34.65 -4.59
C ARG A 379 -10.91 33.13 -4.75
N LEU A 380 -10.50 32.71 -5.94
CA LEU A 380 -10.14 31.32 -6.24
C LEU A 380 -8.63 31.18 -6.30
N ILE A 381 -8.08 30.12 -5.71
CA ILE A 381 -6.66 29.78 -5.76
C ILE A 381 -6.52 28.34 -6.26
N LEU A 382 -5.96 28.14 -7.45
CA LEU A 382 -5.70 26.84 -8.04
C LEU A 382 -4.25 26.45 -7.73
N ILE A 383 -4.05 25.38 -6.96
CA ILE A 383 -2.75 24.93 -6.49
C ILE A 383 -2.47 23.56 -7.08
N ALA A 384 -1.36 23.43 -7.80
CA ALA A 384 -1.01 22.19 -8.50
C ALA A 384 0.47 22.11 -8.87
N CYS A 385 0.90 20.96 -9.41
CA CYS A 385 2.24 20.72 -9.94
C CYS A 385 2.17 20.22 -11.39
N GLY A 386 3.20 20.49 -12.19
CA GLY A 386 3.39 19.92 -13.53
C GLY A 386 2.18 20.13 -14.46
N THR A 387 1.72 19.07 -15.13
CA THR A 387 0.57 19.14 -16.06
C THR A 387 -0.73 19.57 -15.40
N SER A 388 -0.95 19.24 -14.12
CA SER A 388 -2.14 19.68 -13.38
C SER A 388 -2.16 21.20 -13.19
N TYR A 389 -0.99 21.83 -13.02
CA TYR A 389 -0.87 23.30 -13.02
C TYR A 389 -1.26 23.88 -14.38
N HIS A 390 -0.85 23.26 -15.48
CA HIS A 390 -1.25 23.70 -16.82
C HIS A 390 -2.76 23.58 -17.07
N ALA A 391 -3.46 22.61 -16.47
CA ALA A 391 -4.92 22.56 -16.52
C ALA A 391 -5.56 23.77 -15.82
N GLY A 392 -4.99 24.23 -14.70
CA GLY A 392 -5.40 25.45 -14.03
C GLY A 392 -5.13 26.70 -14.89
N VAL A 393 -3.98 26.78 -15.55
CA VAL A 393 -3.66 27.86 -16.49
C VAL A 393 -4.64 27.91 -17.66
N ALA A 394 -4.97 26.74 -18.24
CA ALA A 394 -5.89 26.64 -19.37
C ALA A 394 -7.34 27.04 -19.03
N THR A 395 -7.76 26.87 -17.78
CA THR A 395 -9.12 27.16 -17.32
C THR A 395 -9.26 28.51 -16.60
N ARG A 396 -8.14 29.20 -16.33
CA ARG A 396 -8.12 30.47 -15.59
C ARG A 396 -9.05 31.52 -16.20
N GLN A 397 -8.93 31.78 -17.51
CA GLN A 397 -9.67 32.87 -18.16
C GLN A 397 -11.18 32.65 -18.11
N VAL A 398 -11.66 31.43 -18.39
CA VAL A 398 -13.09 31.12 -18.36
C VAL A 398 -13.64 31.11 -16.93
N LEU A 399 -12.82 30.77 -15.93
CA LEU A 399 -13.21 30.90 -14.52
C LEU A 399 -13.33 32.37 -14.13
N GLU A 400 -12.38 33.23 -14.51
CA GLU A 400 -12.46 34.69 -14.26
C GLU A 400 -13.73 35.28 -14.89
N GLU A 401 -14.05 34.91 -16.13
CA GLU A 401 -15.24 35.37 -16.86
C GLU A 401 -16.56 34.93 -16.19
N LEU A 402 -16.71 33.64 -15.89
CA LEU A 402 -17.98 33.08 -15.43
C LEU A 402 -18.25 33.29 -13.93
N THR A 403 -17.19 33.48 -13.13
CA THR A 403 -17.32 33.69 -11.68
C THR A 403 -17.20 35.15 -11.26
N GLU A 404 -16.61 36.00 -12.10
CA GLU A 404 -16.24 37.39 -11.79
C GLU A 404 -15.31 37.51 -10.57
N LEU A 405 -14.68 36.41 -10.15
CA LEU A 405 -13.74 36.38 -9.04
C LEU A 405 -12.29 36.50 -9.55
N PRO A 406 -11.38 37.11 -8.76
CA PRO A 406 -9.95 36.94 -8.95
C PRO A 406 -9.56 35.45 -8.89
N VAL A 407 -8.89 34.95 -9.93
CA VAL A 407 -8.38 33.58 -10.00
C VAL A 407 -6.86 33.59 -10.02
N MET A 408 -6.25 32.98 -9.00
CA MET A 408 -4.81 32.80 -8.88
C MET A 408 -4.46 31.36 -9.21
N VAL A 409 -3.40 31.13 -9.99
CA VAL A 409 -2.91 29.78 -10.32
C VAL A 409 -1.47 29.69 -9.86
N GLU A 410 -1.17 28.75 -8.97
CA GLU A 410 0.08 28.68 -8.24
C GLU A 410 0.73 27.30 -8.35
N LEU A 411 2.05 27.30 -8.53
CA LEU A 411 2.87 26.10 -8.39
C LEU A 411 2.97 25.76 -6.90
N ALA A 412 2.56 24.55 -6.51
CA ALA A 412 2.45 24.17 -5.10
C ALA A 412 3.78 24.33 -4.33
N SER A 413 4.92 24.06 -4.96
CA SER A 413 6.24 24.24 -4.33
C SER A 413 6.52 25.71 -4.00
N ASP A 414 6.27 26.62 -4.93
CA ASP A 414 6.54 28.06 -4.75
C ASP A 414 5.50 28.71 -3.82
N PHE A 415 4.27 28.22 -3.84
CA PHE A 415 3.22 28.60 -2.90
C PHE A 415 3.63 28.36 -1.43
N LEU A 416 4.21 27.18 -1.17
CA LEU A 416 4.75 26.83 0.16
C LEU A 416 5.96 27.69 0.52
N ASP A 417 6.94 27.80 -0.37
CA ASP A 417 8.20 28.53 -0.12
C ASP A 417 7.95 30.01 0.25
N ARG A 418 6.97 30.65 -0.39
CA ARG A 418 6.63 32.06 -0.16
C ARG A 418 5.71 32.27 1.05
N ASN A 419 5.21 31.20 1.68
CA ASN A 419 4.16 31.28 2.69
C ASN A 419 3.00 32.18 2.21
N THR A 420 2.46 31.88 1.02
CA THR A 420 1.50 32.75 0.34
C THR A 420 0.29 33.08 1.24
N PRO A 421 -0.13 34.35 1.35
CA PRO A 421 -1.27 34.74 2.19
C PRO A 421 -2.59 34.12 1.74
N VAL A 422 -3.22 33.37 2.64
CA VAL A 422 -4.54 32.74 2.46
C VAL A 422 -5.50 33.28 3.54
N PHE A 423 -6.73 33.55 3.14
CA PHE A 423 -7.80 34.08 3.98
C PHE A 423 -8.96 33.09 4.10
N ARG A 424 -9.88 33.35 5.03
CA ARG A 424 -11.03 32.46 5.32
C ARG A 424 -12.08 32.44 4.20
N ASP A 425 -12.10 33.46 3.36
CA ASP A 425 -13.01 33.64 2.24
C ASP A 425 -12.36 33.30 0.89
N ASP A 426 -11.22 32.60 0.91
CA ASP A 426 -10.61 32.00 -0.28
C ASP A 426 -11.18 30.59 -0.53
N VAL A 427 -11.32 30.22 -1.80
CA VAL A 427 -11.57 28.84 -2.22
C VAL A 427 -10.32 28.31 -2.90
N CYS A 428 -9.71 27.31 -2.27
CA CYS A 428 -8.53 26.65 -2.81
C CYS A 428 -8.91 25.37 -3.56
N PHE A 429 -8.60 25.31 -4.85
CA PHE A 429 -8.68 24.12 -5.68
C PHE A 429 -7.33 23.41 -5.69
N PHE A 430 -7.29 22.15 -5.27
CA PHE A 430 -6.11 21.31 -5.37
C PHE A 430 -6.27 20.36 -6.56
N ILE A 431 -5.49 20.57 -7.62
CA ILE A 431 -5.60 19.79 -8.86
C ILE A 431 -4.51 18.72 -8.87
N SER A 432 -4.90 17.47 -8.64
CA SER A 432 -4.00 16.32 -8.66
C SER A 432 -4.68 15.10 -9.26
N GLN A 433 -4.00 14.42 -10.19
CA GLN A 433 -4.47 13.14 -10.74
C GLN A 433 -4.32 12.00 -9.74
N SER A 434 -3.24 12.03 -8.94
CA SER A 434 -2.92 10.98 -7.98
C SER A 434 -3.66 11.13 -6.64
N GLY A 435 -4.39 12.23 -6.46
CA GLY A 435 -4.63 12.81 -5.12
C GLY A 435 -3.38 13.45 -4.57
#